data_AF-A0A1X6PDQ7-F1
#
_entry.id   AF-A0A1X6PDQ7-F1
#
_cell.length_a   1.000
_cell.length_b   1.000
_cell.length_c   1.000
_cell.angle_alpha   90.00
_cell.angle_beta   90.00
_cell.angle_gamma   90.00
#
_symmetry.space_group_name_H-M   'P 1'
#
loop_
_entity.id
_entity.type
_entity.pdbx_description
1 polymer ?
#
loop_
_entity_poly.entity_id
_entity_poly.type
_entity_poly.pdbx_seq_one_letter_code
_entity_poly.pdbx_strand_id
1 'polypeptide(L)'
;MDTTEWNNVRTYLRKFYSVGDDMVALGKGRGKESKQAVEAIAKSLRKTVKDMDKPAAVKDWEAFLVAHAAATTLVDDFFGYLKSSSDIPDEL
;
A
#
# COMPACT_ATOMS: atom_id res chain seq x y z
N MET A 1 -3.78 21.97 -4.59
CA MET A 1 -5.02 21.21 -4.37
C MET A 1 -6.01 22.05 -3.58
N ASP A 2 -7.26 22.13 -4.03
CA ASP A 2 -8.34 22.79 -3.32
C ASP A 2 -8.96 21.91 -2.20
N THR A 3 -9.93 22.44 -1.45
CA THR A 3 -10.59 21.71 -0.36
C THR A 3 -11.30 20.44 -0.84
N THR A 4 -11.94 20.49 -2.00
CA THR A 4 -12.65 19.35 -2.58
C THR A 4 -11.68 18.25 -2.95
N GLU A 5 -10.56 18.61 -3.59
CA GLU A 5 -9.49 17.69 -3.95
C GLU A 5 -8.88 17.01 -2.73
N TRP A 6 -8.60 17.74 -1.64
CA TRP A 6 -8.12 17.14 -0.40
C TRP A 6 -9.14 16.20 0.27
N ASN A 7 -10.42 16.56 0.25
CA ASN A 7 -11.48 15.67 0.74
C ASN A 7 -11.59 14.39 -0.09
N ASN A 8 -11.40 14.49 -1.41
CA ASN A 8 -11.35 13.35 -2.30
C ASN A 8 -10.14 12.46 -2.02
N VAL A 9 -8.96 13.04 -1.76
CA VAL A 9 -7.77 12.29 -1.33
C VAL A 9 -8.06 11.48 -0.06
N ARG A 10 -8.63 12.11 0.98
CA ARG A 10 -8.97 11.41 2.22
C ARG A 10 -9.97 10.28 2.00
N THR A 11 -10.94 10.50 1.11
CA THR A 11 -11.92 9.46 0.72
C THR A 11 -11.23 8.32 -0.02
N TYR A 12 -10.28 8.63 -0.90
CA TYR A 12 -9.47 7.64 -1.59
C TYR A 12 -8.62 6.82 -0.61
N LEU A 13 -7.93 7.46 0.35
CA LEU A 13 -7.12 6.75 1.36
C LEU A 13 -7.93 5.70 2.13
N ARG A 14 -9.18 6.00 2.47
CA ARG A 14 -10.08 5.04 3.15
C ARG A 14 -10.39 3.82 2.29
N LYS A 15 -10.56 4.01 0.97
CA LYS A 15 -10.73 2.90 0.04
C LYS A 15 -9.42 2.14 -0.13
N PHE A 16 -8.32 2.85 -0.31
CA PHE A 16 -7.00 2.25 -0.54
C PHE A 16 -6.51 1.43 0.65
N TYR A 17 -6.94 1.75 1.88
CA TYR A 17 -6.70 0.92 3.06
C TYR A 17 -7.13 -0.55 2.87
N SER A 18 -8.23 -0.81 2.17
CA SER A 18 -8.73 -2.18 1.95
C SER A 18 -7.84 -3.00 1.00
N VAL A 19 -6.96 -2.36 0.21
CA VAL A 19 -5.99 -3.08 -0.63
C VAL A 19 -5.08 -3.98 0.20
N GLY A 20 -4.83 -3.62 1.47
CA GLY A 20 -4.12 -4.52 2.37
C GLY A 20 -4.82 -5.88 2.58
N ASP A 21 -6.15 -5.94 2.49
CA ASP A 21 -6.91 -7.20 2.59
C ASP A 21 -6.68 -8.06 1.34
N ASP A 22 -6.68 -7.43 0.16
CA ASP A 22 -6.39 -8.08 -1.12
C ASP A 22 -4.96 -8.64 -1.15
N MET A 23 -3.98 -7.87 -0.66
CA MET A 23 -2.59 -8.34 -0.53
C MET A 23 -2.52 -9.60 0.33
N VAL A 24 -3.14 -9.60 1.52
CA VAL A 24 -3.16 -10.77 2.41
C VAL A 24 -3.84 -11.97 1.73
N ALA A 25 -4.92 -11.75 0.97
CA ALA A 25 -5.59 -12.80 0.22
C ALA A 25 -4.66 -13.45 -0.82
N LEU A 26 -3.89 -12.63 -1.55
CA LEU A 26 -2.91 -13.11 -2.54
C LEU A 26 -1.75 -13.90 -1.91
N GLY A 27 -1.41 -13.64 -0.65
CA GLY A 27 -0.39 -14.40 0.09
C GLY A 27 -0.82 -15.80 0.55
N LYS A 28 -2.13 -16.09 0.65
CA LYS A 28 -2.65 -17.34 1.25
C LYS A 28 -2.27 -18.62 0.48
N GLY A 29 -1.95 -18.53 -0.81
CA GLY A 29 -1.64 -19.68 -1.67
C GLY A 29 -0.14 -20.03 -1.78
N ARG A 30 0.75 -19.25 -1.16
CA ARG A 30 2.20 -19.26 -1.48
C ARG A 30 3.12 -19.85 -0.41
N GLY A 31 2.55 -20.53 0.59
CA GLY A 31 3.31 -21.12 1.71
C GLY A 31 3.48 -20.17 2.90
N LYS A 32 3.96 -20.70 4.03
CA LYS A 32 3.95 -20.01 5.34
C LYS A 32 4.83 -18.76 5.38
N GLU A 33 6.07 -18.86 4.88
CA GLU A 33 7.01 -17.73 4.87
C GLU A 33 6.51 -16.61 3.96
N SER A 34 5.95 -16.98 2.81
CA SER A 34 5.37 -16.04 1.85
C SER A 34 4.19 -15.27 2.42
N LYS A 35 3.27 -16.00 3.06
CA LYS A 35 2.14 -15.42 3.75
C LYS A 35 2.59 -14.40 4.81
N GLN A 36 3.61 -14.71 5.61
CA GLN A 36 4.10 -13.81 6.66
C GLN A 36 4.72 -12.52 6.08
N ALA A 37 5.50 -12.64 5.01
CA ALA A 37 6.10 -11.48 4.33
C ALA A 37 5.00 -10.55 3.78
N VAL A 38 4.01 -11.12 3.07
CA VAL A 38 2.90 -10.35 2.51
C VAL A 38 2.03 -9.72 3.61
N GLU A 39 1.75 -10.45 4.70
CA GLU A 39 1.02 -9.91 5.85
C GLU A 39 1.75 -8.74 6.51
N ALA A 40 3.08 -8.80 6.61
CA ALA A 40 3.89 -7.72 7.14
C ALA A 40 3.83 -6.47 6.25
N ILE A 41 4.00 -6.62 4.94
CA ILE A 41 3.90 -5.52 3.97
C ILE A 41 2.50 -4.91 4.00
N ALA A 42 1.46 -5.74 3.96
CA ALA A 42 0.07 -5.29 4.00
C ALA A 42 -0.29 -4.55 5.30
N LYS A 43 0.28 -4.97 6.45
CA LYS A 43 0.12 -4.28 7.73
C LYS A 43 0.79 -2.91 7.70
N SER A 44 2.01 -2.82 7.17
CA SER A 44 2.74 -1.57 6.99
C SER A 44 1.98 -0.62 6.06
N LEU A 45 1.48 -1.11 4.93
CA LEU A 45 0.71 -0.30 3.98
C LEU A 45 -0.54 0.30 4.64
N ARG A 46 -1.35 -0.54 5.30
CA ARG A 46 -2.53 -0.09 6.05
C ARG A 46 -2.19 1.00 7.06
N LYS A 47 -1.08 0.84 7.79
CA LYS A 47 -0.63 1.84 8.77
C LYS A 47 -0.24 3.15 8.09
N THR A 48 0.60 3.10 7.06
CA THR A 48 1.05 4.28 6.32
C THR A 48 -0.13 5.04 5.73
N VAL A 49 -1.04 4.35 5.04
CA VAL A 49 -2.25 4.93 4.42
C VAL A 49 -3.17 5.57 5.47
N LYS A 50 -3.30 4.95 6.65
CA LYS A 50 -4.05 5.55 7.77
C LYS A 50 -3.36 6.82 8.28
N ASP A 51 -2.05 6.80 8.43
CA ASP A 51 -1.28 7.94 8.91
C ASP A 51 -1.25 9.11 7.90
N MET A 52 -1.42 8.83 6.60
CA MET A 52 -1.58 9.84 5.54
C MET A 52 -2.84 10.71 5.70
N ASP A 53 -3.87 10.28 6.45
CA ASP A 53 -5.06 11.10 6.70
C ASP A 53 -4.70 12.38 7.49
N LYS A 54 -3.67 12.33 8.34
CA LYS A 54 -3.22 13.48 9.14
C LYS A 54 -2.73 14.64 8.27
N PRO A 55 -1.68 14.49 7.43
CA PRO A 55 -1.24 15.58 6.55
C PRO A 55 -2.32 15.99 5.55
N ALA A 56 -3.14 15.05 5.06
CA ALA A 56 -4.25 15.37 4.17
C ALA A 56 -5.34 16.24 4.85
N ALA A 57 -5.63 16.01 6.13
CA ALA A 57 -6.62 16.80 6.88
C ALA A 57 -6.20 18.26 7.07
N VAL A 58 -4.90 18.52 7.20
CA VAL A 58 -4.33 19.87 7.35
C VAL A 58 -3.76 20.42 6.04
N LYS A 59 -3.92 19.69 4.92
CA LYS A 59 -3.47 20.07 3.57
C LYS A 59 -1.95 20.27 3.47
N ASP A 60 -1.20 19.54 4.28
CA ASP A 60 0.26 19.55 4.26
C ASP A 60 0.76 18.67 3.11
N TRP A 61 1.10 19.33 2.01
CA TRP A 61 1.53 18.68 0.78
C TRP A 61 2.86 17.95 0.93
N GLU A 62 3.84 18.55 1.60
CA GLU A 62 5.17 17.97 1.75
C GLU A 62 5.14 16.71 2.62
N ALA A 63 4.48 16.80 3.78
CA ALA A 63 4.32 15.64 4.65
C ALA A 63 3.47 14.54 4.00
N PHE A 64 2.46 14.92 3.20
CA PHE A 64 1.68 13.95 2.43
C PHE A 64 2.54 13.22 1.39
N LEU A 65 3.39 13.94 0.64
CA LEU A 65 4.26 13.33 -0.37
C LEU A 65 5.29 12.37 0.23
N VAL A 66 5.85 12.68 1.40
CA VAL A 66 6.76 11.77 2.11
C VAL A 66 6.04 10.45 2.45
N ALA A 67 4.84 10.54 3.01
CA ALA A 67 4.05 9.35 3.35
C ALA A 67 3.54 8.61 2.11
N HIS A 68 3.21 9.32 1.04
CA HIS A 68 2.85 8.74 -0.26
C HIS A 68 4.00 7.93 -0.85
N ALA A 69 5.23 8.47 -0.86
CA ALA A 69 6.40 7.75 -1.33
C ALA A 69 6.62 6.44 -0.54
N ALA A 70 6.47 6.48 0.79
CA ALA A 70 6.54 5.29 1.63
C ALA A 70 5.43 4.25 1.30
N ALA A 71 4.21 4.71 1.01
CA ALA A 71 3.13 3.82 0.58
C ALA A 71 3.41 3.19 -0.79
N THR A 72 3.94 3.96 -1.75
CA THR A 72 4.35 3.45 -3.07
C THR A 72 5.43 2.38 -2.93
N THR A 73 6.48 2.62 -2.14
CA THR A 73 7.53 1.62 -1.89
C THR A 73 6.95 0.31 -1.33
N LEU A 74 5.98 0.36 -0.43
CA LEU A 74 5.33 -0.85 0.10
C LEU A 74 4.52 -1.62 -0.95
N VAL A 75 3.94 -0.92 -1.92
CA VAL A 75 3.26 -1.54 -3.07
C VAL A 75 4.29 -2.18 -4.01
N ASP A 76 5.39 -1.50 -4.28
CA ASP A 76 6.48 -2.01 -5.11
C ASP A 76 7.13 -3.24 -4.45
N ASP A 77 7.38 -3.21 -3.15
CA ASP A 77 7.91 -4.34 -2.37
C ASP A 77 6.97 -5.55 -2.46
N PHE A 78 5.66 -5.32 -2.41
CA PHE A 78 4.68 -6.39 -2.58
C PHE A 78 4.72 -7.00 -3.98
N PHE A 79 4.76 -6.18 -5.04
CA PHE A 79 4.84 -6.70 -6.41
C PHE A 79 6.19 -7.37 -6.69
N GLY A 80 7.29 -6.82 -6.18
CA GLY A 80 8.62 -7.43 -6.24
C GLY A 80 8.64 -8.78 -5.53
N TYR A 81 7.97 -8.87 -4.38
CA TYR A 81 7.77 -10.14 -3.67
C TYR A 81 6.92 -11.14 -4.47
N LEU A 82 5.82 -10.70 -5.09
CA LEU A 82 5.01 -11.57 -5.93
C LEU A 82 5.78 -12.11 -7.13
N LYS A 83 6.60 -11.25 -7.77
CA LYS A 83 7.45 -11.62 -8.92
C LYS A 83 8.53 -12.62 -8.52
N SER A 84 9.26 -12.37 -7.43
CA SER A 84 10.33 -13.26 -6.98
C SER A 84 9.83 -14.61 -6.46
N SER A 85 8.57 -14.68 -6.02
CA SER A 85 7.92 -15.90 -5.56
C SER A 85 7.05 -16.58 -6.61
N SER A 86 6.99 -16.07 -7.83
CA SER A 86 6.28 -16.70 -8.95
C SER A 86 7.26 -17.35 -9.91
N ASP A 87 7.08 -18.65 -10.19
CA ASP A 87 7.73 -19.38 -11.29
C ASP A 87 7.18 -18.91 -12.66
N ILE A 88 7.11 -17.61 -12.90
CA ILE A 88 6.73 -17.04 -14.21
C ILE A 88 8.05 -16.86 -14.97
N PRO A 89 8.30 -17.62 -16.05
CA PRO A 89 9.49 -17.43 -16.87
C PRO A 89 9.59 -15.98 -17.34
N ASP A 90 10.80 -15.41 -17.31
CA ASP A 90 11.09 -14.02 -17.71
C ASP A 90 10.92 -13.76 -19.23
N GLU A 91 10.27 -14.66 -19.98
CA GLU A 91 10.21 -14.64 -21.44
C GLU A 91 8.79 -14.32 -21.95
N LEU A 92 8.63 -13.11 -22.49
CA LEU A 92 7.85 -12.81 -23.70
C LEU A 92 8.69 -11.95 -24.64
#